data_AF-A0A839SX19-F1
#
_entry.id   AF-A0A839SX19-F1
#
_cell.length_a   1.000
_cell.length_b   1.000
_cell.length_c   1.000
_cell.angle_alpha   90.00
_cell.angle_beta   90.00
_cell.angle_gamma   90.00
#
_symmetry.space_group_name_H-M   'P 1'
#
loop_
_entity.id
_entity.type
_entity.pdbx_description
1 polymer ?
#
loop_
_entity_poly.entity_id
_entity_poly.type
_entity_poly.pdbx_seq_one_letter_code
_entity_poly.pdbx_strand_id
1 'polypeptide(L)'
;MRRIIDEQGFAKSAIIEFGCGTGSVTRSFDGHEVIGLDLDERLLAKARRNCPFARFETADVCADGFELPKFTSQRAYLVSCIPVVNLGERRVVFERNLQRLFEDSRVSGFLQFTYLPKRPLNLQGKVQRRNLVLRNLPPAFIYCWEPSQGTPGEALTAEAS
;
A
#
# COMPACT_ATOMS: atom_id res chain seq x y z
N MET A 1 -9.57 6.99 6.11
CA MET A 1 -8.76 6.07 5.28
C MET A 1 -9.63 4.96 4.70
N ARG A 2 -10.39 4.21 5.49
CA ARG A 2 -11.42 3.25 5.02
C ARG A 2 -12.23 3.73 3.81
N ARG A 3 -12.84 4.91 3.92
CA ARG A 3 -13.62 5.53 2.84
C ARG A 3 -12.86 5.73 1.51
N ILE A 4 -11.57 6.07 1.55
CA ILE A 4 -10.78 6.25 0.31
C ILE A 4 -10.47 4.90 -0.35
N ILE A 5 -10.35 3.85 0.46
CA ILE A 5 -10.21 2.47 -0.01
C ILE A 5 -11.57 1.99 -0.56
N ASP A 6 -12.64 2.16 0.19
CA ASP A 6 -13.99 1.75 -0.25
C ASP A 6 -14.44 2.49 -1.52
N GLU A 7 -14.20 3.80 -1.62
CA GLU A 7 -14.56 4.65 -2.78
C GLU A 7 -13.85 4.24 -4.09
N GLN A 8 -12.78 3.47 -4.00
CA GLN A 8 -12.06 2.97 -5.17
C GLN A 8 -12.53 1.56 -5.59
N GLY A 9 -13.57 1.02 -4.94
CA GLY A 9 -14.23 -0.24 -5.33
C GLY A 9 -13.63 -1.50 -4.71
N PHE A 10 -12.93 -1.40 -3.57
CA PHE A 10 -12.01 -2.42 -3.04
C PHE A 10 -12.64 -3.57 -2.24
N ALA A 11 -13.83 -4.05 -2.62
CA ALA A 11 -14.40 -5.23 -1.97
C ALA A 11 -13.43 -6.43 -2.09
N LYS A 12 -13.06 -7.04 -0.94
CA LYS A 12 -12.27 -8.29 -0.82
C LYS A 12 -10.77 -8.26 -1.20
N SER A 13 -10.14 -7.08 -1.32
CA SER A 13 -8.67 -6.99 -1.53
C SER A 13 -7.88 -7.01 -0.22
N ALA A 14 -6.65 -7.55 -0.27
CA ALA A 14 -5.68 -7.39 0.80
C ALA A 14 -5.06 -5.98 0.79
N ILE A 15 -4.61 -5.52 1.95
CA ILE A 15 -3.90 -4.24 2.12
C ILE A 15 -2.53 -4.54 2.71
N ILE A 16 -1.48 -4.15 1.98
CA ILE A 16 -0.10 -4.28 2.42
C ILE A 16 0.43 -2.88 2.71
N GLU A 17 0.67 -2.58 3.98
CA GLU A 17 1.09 -1.25 4.44
C GLU A 17 2.59 -1.20 4.71
N PHE A 18 3.31 -0.35 3.98
CA PHE A 18 4.73 -0.08 4.13
C PHE A 18 4.95 1.03 5.16
N GLY A 19 5.76 0.74 6.18
CA GLY A 19 6.03 1.65 7.30
C GLY A 19 4.80 1.86 8.16
N CYS A 20 4.18 0.77 8.64
CA CYS A 20 2.94 0.83 9.41
C CYS A 20 3.11 1.43 10.82
N GLY A 21 4.35 1.54 11.32
CA GLY A 21 4.69 2.07 12.63
C GLY A 21 3.89 1.38 13.74
N THR A 22 3.16 2.17 14.53
CA THR A 22 2.31 1.66 15.64
C THR A 22 0.88 1.30 15.22
N GLY A 23 0.61 1.22 13.92
CA GLY A 23 -0.69 0.84 13.36
C GLY A 23 -1.72 1.96 13.28
N SER A 24 -1.30 3.24 13.37
CA SER A 24 -2.24 4.38 13.41
C SER A 24 -3.10 4.50 12.17
N VAL A 25 -2.52 4.27 10.99
CA VAL A 25 -3.25 4.22 9.73
C VAL A 25 -3.90 2.84 9.56
N THR A 26 -3.18 1.77 9.88
CA THR A 26 -3.66 0.37 9.86
C THR A 26 -5.03 0.16 10.49
N ARG A 27 -5.32 0.80 11.64
CA ARG A 27 -6.64 0.72 12.31
C ARG A 27 -7.82 1.06 11.39
N SER A 28 -7.58 1.87 10.38
CA SER A 28 -8.59 2.29 9.42
C SER A 28 -8.95 1.23 8.39
N PHE A 29 -8.24 0.10 8.38
CA PHE A 29 -8.38 -0.99 7.41
C PHE A 29 -9.05 -2.22 8.02
N ASP A 30 -9.67 -2.07 9.19
CA ASP A 30 -10.46 -3.14 9.80
C ASP A 30 -11.58 -3.62 8.86
N GLY A 31 -11.76 -4.94 8.80
CA GLY A 31 -12.61 -5.63 7.84
C GLY A 31 -11.94 -6.07 6.53
N HIS A 32 -10.65 -5.77 6.34
CA HIS A 32 -9.84 -6.28 5.22
C HIS A 32 -8.79 -7.29 5.70
N GLU A 33 -8.21 -8.07 4.77
CA GLU A 33 -6.95 -8.77 5.05
C GLU A 33 -5.82 -7.73 5.07
N VAL A 34 -5.19 -7.51 6.22
CA VAL A 34 -4.19 -6.44 6.39
C VAL A 34 -2.86 -7.01 6.84
N ILE A 35 -1.78 -6.61 6.17
CA ILE A 35 -0.40 -6.93 6.52
C ILE A 35 0.39 -5.61 6.65
N GLY A 36 0.81 -5.29 7.87
CA GLY A 36 1.65 -4.13 8.18
C GLY A 36 3.13 -4.50 8.22
N LEU A 37 3.95 -3.75 7.50
CA LEU A 37 5.40 -3.93 7.41
C LEU A 37 6.11 -2.74 8.06
N ASP A 38 7.09 -3.02 8.93
CA ASP A 38 7.97 -1.99 9.49
C ASP A 38 9.36 -2.58 9.79
N LEU A 39 10.37 -1.72 9.94
CA LEU A 39 11.72 -2.12 10.34
C LEU A 39 11.85 -2.23 11.87
N ASP A 40 11.07 -1.47 12.62
CA ASP A 40 11.18 -1.41 14.09
C ASP A 40 10.20 -2.38 14.77
N GLU A 41 10.74 -3.49 15.26
CA GLU A 41 9.98 -4.52 15.99
C GLU A 41 9.27 -3.97 17.24
N ARG A 42 9.78 -2.90 17.86
CA ARG A 42 9.12 -2.26 19.02
C ARG A 42 7.86 -1.52 18.59
N LEU A 43 7.85 -0.94 17.39
CA LEU A 43 6.65 -0.33 16.81
C LEU A 43 5.65 -1.41 16.42
N LEU A 44 6.11 -2.50 15.80
CA LEU A 44 5.27 -3.65 15.45
C LEU A 44 4.62 -4.28 16.68
N ALA A 45 5.35 -4.40 17.80
CA ALA A 45 4.76 -4.89 19.06
C ALA A 45 3.61 -4.00 19.55
N LYS A 46 3.69 -2.68 19.36
CA LYS A 46 2.57 -1.76 19.64
C LYS A 46 1.45 -1.93 18.61
N ALA A 47 1.79 -2.06 17.33
CA ALA A 47 0.82 -2.24 16.25
C ALA A 47 -0.03 -3.50 16.44
N ARG A 48 0.58 -4.64 16.80
CA ARG A 48 -0.11 -5.90 17.13
C ARG A 48 -1.13 -5.73 18.26
N ARG A 49 -0.81 -4.93 19.29
CA ARG A 49 -1.76 -4.63 20.38
C ARG A 49 -2.89 -3.72 19.93
N ASN A 50 -2.60 -2.75 19.07
CA ASN A 50 -3.57 -1.75 18.61
C ASN A 50 -4.51 -2.28 17.50
N CYS A 51 -4.05 -3.26 16.72
CA CYS A 51 -4.73 -3.76 15.53
C CYS A 51 -4.69 -5.31 15.51
N PRO A 52 -5.34 -6.00 16.46
CA PRO A 52 -5.27 -7.46 16.55
C PRO A 52 -5.85 -8.20 15.33
N PHE A 53 -6.63 -7.51 14.48
CA PHE A 53 -7.17 -8.04 13.23
C PHE A 53 -6.14 -8.12 12.10
N ALA A 54 -4.99 -7.46 12.24
CA ALA A 54 -3.96 -7.37 11.20
C ALA A 54 -2.74 -8.23 11.52
N ARG A 55 -2.04 -8.68 10.47
CA ARG A 55 -0.74 -9.35 10.59
C ARG A 55 0.38 -8.32 10.47
N PHE A 56 1.48 -8.54 11.20
CA PHE A 56 2.61 -7.62 11.21
C PHE A 56 3.93 -8.35 11.07
N GLU A 57 4.75 -7.92 10.12
CA GLU A 57 6.03 -8.53 9.78
C GLU A 57 7.14 -7.48 9.74
N THR A 58 8.33 -7.86 10.22
CA THR A 58 9.54 -7.05 10.09
C THR A 58 10.02 -7.14 8.65
N ALA A 59 10.08 -6.02 7.93
CA ALA A 59 10.55 -6.02 6.55
C ALA A 59 11.20 -4.70 6.15
N ASP A 60 12.28 -4.81 5.37
CA ASP A 60 12.91 -3.67 4.72
C ASP A 60 12.38 -3.52 3.28
N VAL A 61 11.39 -2.65 3.08
CA VAL A 61 10.83 -2.38 1.74
C VAL A 61 11.83 -1.69 0.79
N CYS A 62 12.95 -1.19 1.34
CA CYS A 62 14.06 -0.61 0.58
C CYS A 62 15.22 -1.60 0.39
N ALA A 63 15.10 -2.85 0.82
CA ALA A 63 16.08 -3.88 0.50
C ALA A 63 15.97 -4.26 -0.97
N ASP A 64 17.10 -4.48 -1.63
CA ASP A 64 17.09 -4.91 -3.02
C ASP A 64 16.38 -6.27 -3.15
N GLY A 65 15.50 -6.39 -4.15
CA GLY A 65 14.71 -7.59 -4.37
C GLY A 65 13.56 -7.82 -3.39
N PHE A 66 13.16 -6.83 -2.57
CA PHE A 66 12.04 -6.95 -1.62
C PHE A 66 10.79 -7.61 -2.23
N GLU A 67 10.29 -8.68 -1.61
CA GLU A 67 9.08 -9.39 -2.08
C GLU A 67 7.89 -9.10 -1.17
N LEU A 68 6.68 -9.16 -1.74
CA LEU A 68 5.47 -9.04 -0.95
C LEU A 68 5.30 -10.24 -0.01
N PRO A 69 4.82 -10.02 1.23
CA PRO A 69 4.39 -11.11 2.07
C PRO A 69 3.25 -11.88 1.40
N LYS A 70 3.10 -13.16 1.73
CA LYS A 70 1.99 -13.98 1.21
C LYS A 70 0.65 -13.44 1.73
N PHE A 71 -0.36 -13.34 0.88
CA PHE A 71 -1.73 -12.96 1.24
C PHE A 71 -2.73 -13.90 0.56
N THR A 72 -3.94 -13.98 1.10
CA THR A 72 -4.98 -14.91 0.64
C THR A 72 -5.93 -14.31 -0.38
N SER A 73 -6.19 -13.00 -0.31
CA SER A 73 -6.97 -12.30 -1.32
C SER A 73 -6.38 -12.48 -2.72
N GLN A 74 -7.23 -12.47 -3.74
CA GLN A 74 -6.77 -12.57 -5.14
C GLN A 74 -5.89 -11.38 -5.55
N ARG A 75 -6.12 -10.21 -4.94
CA ARG A 75 -5.38 -8.99 -5.23
C ARG A 75 -5.06 -8.22 -3.96
N ALA A 76 -4.03 -7.39 -4.02
CA ALA A 76 -3.58 -6.51 -2.96
C ALA A 76 -3.44 -5.06 -3.42
N TYR A 77 -3.73 -4.13 -2.52
CA TYR A 77 -3.30 -2.74 -2.61
C TYR A 77 -2.09 -2.51 -1.74
N LEU A 78 -1.14 -1.76 -2.28
CA LEU A 78 0.01 -1.29 -1.54
C LEU A 78 -0.33 0.08 -0.95
N VAL A 79 0.02 0.30 0.31
CA VAL A 79 -0.17 1.58 0.99
C VAL A 79 1.15 1.98 1.62
N SER A 80 1.58 3.22 1.46
CA SER A 80 2.78 3.73 2.11
C SER A 80 2.50 5.01 2.85
N CYS A 81 2.89 5.01 4.12
CA CYS A 81 2.97 6.19 4.97
C CYS A 81 4.42 6.58 5.28
N ILE A 82 5.38 5.94 4.62
CA ILE A 82 6.80 6.26 4.75
C ILE A 82 7.03 7.68 4.24
N PRO A 83 7.70 8.56 5.01
CA PRO A 83 8.12 9.86 4.52
C PRO A 83 9.25 9.67 3.50
N VAL A 84 8.87 9.54 2.22
CA VAL A 84 9.78 9.26 1.10
C VAL A 84 10.97 10.23 1.02
N VAL A 85 10.78 11.47 1.46
CA VAL A 85 11.85 12.48 1.55
C VAL A 85 13.00 12.08 2.46
N ASN A 86 12.73 11.26 3.48
CA ASN A 86 13.73 10.79 4.44
C ASN A 86 14.47 9.54 3.96
N LEU A 87 14.11 8.97 2.80
CA LEU A 87 14.76 7.76 2.29
C LEU A 87 16.14 8.02 1.66
N GLY A 88 16.47 9.27 1.32
CA GLY A 88 17.75 9.60 0.69
C GLY A 88 18.02 8.75 -0.55
N GLU A 89 19.20 8.15 -0.64
CA GLU A 89 19.61 7.26 -1.75
C GLU A 89 18.76 5.98 -1.83
N ARG A 90 18.22 5.51 -0.70
CA ARG A 90 17.38 4.30 -0.64
C ARG A 90 16.06 4.48 -1.37
N ARG A 91 15.67 5.73 -1.66
CA ARG A 91 14.49 6.04 -2.47
C ARG A 91 14.55 5.38 -3.85
N VAL A 92 15.71 5.32 -4.48
CA VAL A 92 15.85 4.72 -5.82
C VAL A 92 15.54 3.23 -5.79
N VAL A 93 16.00 2.53 -4.74
CA VAL A 93 15.72 1.10 -4.54
C VAL A 93 14.23 0.90 -4.23
N PHE A 94 13.65 1.75 -3.38
CA PHE A 94 12.22 1.72 -3.08
C PHE A 94 11.35 1.92 -4.32
N GLU A 95 11.67 2.92 -5.17
CA GLU A 95 10.98 3.16 -6.44
C GLU A 95 11.12 1.98 -7.40
N ARG A 96 12.32 1.38 -7.50
CA ARG A 96 12.56 0.17 -8.31
C ARG A 96 11.75 -1.02 -7.83
N ASN A 97 11.73 -1.27 -6.52
CA ASN A 97 10.92 -2.34 -5.93
C ASN A 97 9.45 -2.12 -6.22
N LEU A 98 8.93 -0.92 -5.97
CA LEU A 98 7.55 -0.56 -6.28
C LEU A 98 7.24 -0.78 -7.76
N GLN A 99 8.12 -0.36 -8.68
CA GLN A 99 7.93 -0.55 -10.11
C GLN A 99 7.80 -2.03 -10.48
N ARG A 100 8.66 -2.90 -9.95
CA ARG A 100 8.55 -4.36 -10.16
C ARG A 100 7.28 -4.93 -9.55
N LEU A 101 6.89 -4.48 -8.35
CA LEU A 101 5.65 -4.93 -7.72
C LEU A 101 4.41 -4.50 -8.52
N PHE A 102 4.50 -3.37 -9.22
CA PHE A 102 3.46 -2.90 -10.13
C PHE A 102 3.27 -3.78 -11.37
N GLU A 103 4.26 -4.61 -11.71
CA GLU A 103 4.18 -5.59 -12.79
C GLU A 103 3.54 -6.91 -12.32
N ASP A 104 3.40 -7.12 -11.00
CA ASP A 104 2.67 -8.26 -10.43
C ASP A 104 1.16 -8.06 -10.64
N SER A 105 0.52 -8.99 -11.36
CA SER A 105 -0.91 -8.95 -11.67
C SER A 105 -1.81 -8.98 -10.43
N ARG A 106 -1.29 -9.44 -9.29
CA ARG A 106 -2.00 -9.41 -8.00
C ARG A 106 -1.99 -8.02 -7.37
N VAL A 107 -1.13 -7.10 -7.80
CA VAL A 107 -1.16 -5.72 -7.32
C VAL A 107 -2.18 -4.92 -8.11
N SER A 108 -3.15 -4.35 -7.40
CA SER A 108 -4.21 -3.54 -8.01
C SER A 108 -3.86 -2.05 -8.05
N GLY A 109 -2.95 -1.60 -7.20
CA GLY A 109 -2.54 -0.21 -7.13
C GLY A 109 -1.74 0.11 -5.87
N PHE A 110 -1.29 1.37 -5.81
CA PHE A 110 -0.50 1.89 -4.70
C PHE A 110 -1.01 3.26 -4.26
N LEU A 111 -1.09 3.44 -2.94
CA LEU A 111 -1.46 4.70 -2.32
C LEU A 111 -0.26 5.22 -1.50
N GLN A 112 0.28 6.39 -1.88
CA GLN A 112 1.29 7.09 -1.09
C GLN A 112 0.66 8.30 -0.40
N PHE A 113 0.78 8.33 0.92
CA PHE A 113 0.50 9.52 1.72
C PHE A 113 1.74 10.40 1.77
N THR A 114 1.59 11.69 1.48
CA THR A 114 2.72 12.63 1.53
C THR A 114 2.25 14.02 1.90
N TYR A 115 3.09 14.77 2.62
CA TYR A 115 2.88 16.19 2.86
C TYR A 115 3.43 17.07 1.74
N LEU A 116 4.05 16.47 0.71
CA LEU A 116 4.56 17.20 -0.43
C LEU A 116 3.46 17.54 -1.43
N PRO A 117 3.39 18.79 -1.92
CA PRO A 117 2.43 19.19 -2.95
C PRO A 117 2.80 18.66 -4.34
N LYS A 118 4.02 18.15 -4.51
CA LYS A 118 4.54 17.54 -5.73
C LYS A 118 4.55 16.02 -5.60
N ARG A 119 4.48 15.36 -6.76
CA ARG A 119 4.52 13.90 -6.89
C ARG A 119 5.74 13.33 -6.13
N PRO A 120 5.54 12.43 -5.15
CA PRO A 120 6.62 12.01 -4.27
C PRO A 120 7.50 10.89 -4.86
N LEU A 121 7.03 10.19 -5.90
CA LEU A 121 7.68 8.99 -6.44
C LEU A 121 7.61 8.95 -7.97
N ASN A 122 8.67 8.46 -8.62
CA ASN A 122 8.78 8.35 -10.07
C ASN A 122 8.41 6.94 -10.59
N LEU A 123 7.16 6.54 -10.45
CA LEU A 123 6.64 5.26 -10.94
C LEU A 123 6.02 5.37 -12.35
N GLN A 124 6.03 4.29 -13.13
CA GLN A 124 5.19 4.22 -14.34
C GLN A 124 3.73 3.95 -13.94
N GLY A 125 2.77 4.22 -14.83
CA GLY A 125 1.34 4.05 -14.52
C GLY A 125 0.54 5.34 -14.49
N LYS A 126 -0.78 5.17 -14.40
CA LYS A 126 -1.72 6.28 -14.26
C LYS A 126 -1.66 6.79 -12.83
N VAL A 127 -1.25 8.04 -12.65
CA VAL A 127 -1.18 8.69 -11.33
C VAL A 127 -2.32 9.68 -11.17
N GLN A 128 -3.00 9.61 -10.03
CA GLN A 128 -4.05 10.56 -9.66
C GLN A 128 -3.75 11.12 -8.28
N ARG A 129 -3.70 12.45 -8.16
CA ARG A 129 -3.67 13.12 -6.86
C ARG A 129 -5.10 13.26 -6.37
N ARG A 130 -5.41 12.69 -5.20
CA ARG A 130 -6.70 12.87 -4.54
C ARG A 130 -6.59 13.96 -3.47
N ASN A 131 -7.63 14.79 -3.39
CA ASN A 131 -7.61 16.01 -2.57
C ASN A 131 -7.64 15.71 -1.07
N LEU A 132 -6.95 16.62 -0.37
CA LEU A 132 -6.86 16.88 1.07
C LEU A 132 -7.68 15.97 2.00
N VAL A 133 -7.00 15.17 2.83
CA VAL A 133 -7.60 14.71 4.09
C VAL A 133 -7.50 15.86 5.09
N LEU A 134 -8.48 16.77 5.08
CA LEU A 134 -8.60 17.96 5.97
C LEU A 134 -8.61 17.65 7.48
N ARG A 135 -8.63 16.38 7.88
CA ARG A 135 -8.64 15.95 9.28
C ARG A 135 -7.24 15.78 9.89
N ASN A 136 -6.17 15.87 9.09
CA ASN A 136 -4.79 15.88 9.58
C ASN A 136 -4.20 17.28 9.37
N LEU A 137 -3.61 17.86 10.42
CA LEU A 137 -2.75 19.04 10.32
C LEU A 137 -1.28 18.58 10.39
N PRO A 138 -0.43 18.90 9.39
CA PRO A 138 -0.75 19.53 8.12
C PRO A 138 -1.51 18.56 7.17
N PRO A 139 -2.25 19.09 6.17
CA PRO A 139 -3.01 18.27 5.25
C PRO A 139 -2.10 17.32 4.44
N ALA A 140 -2.37 16.02 4.53
CA ALA A 140 -1.70 15.02 3.70
C ALA A 140 -2.37 14.95 2.32
N PHE A 141 -1.56 14.95 1.27
CA PHE A 141 -1.96 14.57 -0.08
C PHE A 141 -1.87 13.06 -0.23
N ILE A 142 -2.77 12.52 -1.07
CA ILE A 142 -2.76 11.12 -1.43
C ILE A 142 -2.53 11.02 -2.92
N TYR A 143 -1.49 10.29 -3.29
CA TYR A 143 -1.25 9.91 -4.68
C TYR A 143 -1.62 8.45 -4.85
N CYS A 144 -2.49 8.19 -5.82
CA CYS A 144 -2.89 6.84 -6.22
C CYS A 144 -2.23 6.51 -7.55
N TRP A 145 -1.55 5.37 -7.62
CA TRP A 145 -1.05 4.79 -8.86
C TRP A 145 -1.83 3.54 -9.20
N GLU A 146 -2.28 3.49 -10.44
CA GLU A 146 -2.87 2.31 -11.07
C GLU A 146 -1.85 1.76 -12.08
N PRO A 147 -1.64 0.43 -12.13
CA PRO A 147 -0.84 -0.17 -13.19
C PRO A 147 -1.36 0.24 -14.57
N SER A 148 -0.46 0.44 -15.54
CA SER A 148 -0.81 0.77 -16.93
C SER A 148 -1.46 -0.44 -17.63
N GLN A 149 -2.70 -0.78 -17.28
CA GLN A 149 -3.45 -1.94 -17.79
C GLN A 149 -2.63 -3.23 -18.03
N GLY A 150 -2.62 -4.11 -17.03
CA GLY A 150 -2.84 -5.52 -17.36
C GLY A 150 -4.33 -5.66 -17.61
N THR A 151 -4.73 -6.21 -18.76
CA THR A 151 -6.10 -6.57 -19.11
C THR A 151 -6.84 -7.09 -17.86
N PRO A 152 -8.06 -6.63 -17.53
CA PRO A 152 -8.90 -7.35 -16.59
C PRO A 152 -8.96 -8.78 -17.09
N GLY A 153 -8.57 -9.76 -16.27
CA GLY A 153 -8.61 -11.16 -16.66
C GLY A 153 -9.99 -11.49 -17.21
N GLU A 154 -10.08 -11.73 -18.51
CA GLU A 154 -11.25 -12.31 -19.13
C GLU A 154 -11.41 -13.75 -18.60
N ALA A 155 -12.67 -14.10 -18.36
CA ALA A 155 -13.24 -15.44 -18.24
C ALA A 155 -12.96 -16.25 -16.95
N LEU A 156 -13.78 -16.00 -15.92
CA LEU A 156 -14.38 -17.08 -15.13
C LEU A 156 -15.81 -17.33 -15.60
N THR A 157 -15.93 -17.88 -16.81
CA THR A 157 -17.10 -18.64 -17.26
C THR A 157 -16.59 -19.82 -18.08
N ALA A 158 -16.13 -20.86 -17.37
CA ALA A 158 -15.99 -22.19 -17.94
C ALA A 158 -17.16 -23.04 -17.41
N GLU A 159 -18.13 -23.18 -18.29
CA GLU A 159 -19.10 -24.26 -18.48
C GLU A 159 -19.17 -25.35 -17.40
N ALA A 160 -20.34 -25.45 -16.78
CA ALA A 160 -20.82 -26.69 -16.19
C ALA A 160 -21.14 -27.66 -17.34
N SER A 161 -20.43 -28.79 -17.39
CA SER A 161 -20.84 -30.01 -18.07
C SER A 161 -21.75 -30.83 -17.16
#